data_AF-A0A3G2GAJ9-F1
#
_entry.id   AF-A0A3G2GAJ9-F1
#
_cell.length_a   1.000
_cell.length_b   1.000
_cell.length_c   1.000
_cell.angle_alpha   90.00
_cell.angle_beta   90.00
_cell.angle_gamma   90.00
#
_symmetry.space_group_name_H-M   'P 1'
#
loop_
_entity.id
_entity.type
_entity.pdbx_description
1 polymer ?
#
loop_
_entity_poly.entity_id
_entity_poly.type
_entity_poly.pdbx_seq_one_letter_code
_entity_poly.pdbx_strand_id
1 'polypeptide(L)'
;MESINVKVAFCTECKGYYAATPAKKEDCNHPEIIDHYFYHGEPYFTLNQRSFEANTQLSNTEVRILKLSDHQANDHQHCNCVKTIEQRKTVTLKSEPKEHKLITSTENSEMETDVYFTDLYYTYNNFHGINTQVGRSASA
;
A
#
# COMPACT_ATOMS: atom_id res chain seq x y z
N MET A 1 -13.53 20.43 18.70
CA MET A 1 -12.80 19.81 17.58
C MET A 1 -13.82 19.12 16.72
N GLU A 2 -13.82 19.38 15.42
CA GLU A 2 -14.68 18.65 14.48
C GLU A 2 -14.27 17.18 14.47
N SER A 3 -15.24 16.29 14.55
CA SER A 3 -14.96 14.86 14.52
C SER A 3 -14.69 14.41 13.09
N ILE A 4 -13.45 14.05 12.79
CA ILE A 4 -13.05 13.54 11.48
C ILE A 4 -13.50 12.08 11.35
N ASN A 5 -14.05 11.74 10.20
CA ASN A 5 -14.48 10.38 9.90
C ASN A 5 -13.64 9.78 8.77
N VAL A 6 -13.39 8.49 8.86
CA VAL A 6 -12.65 7.69 7.89
C VAL A 6 -13.50 6.54 7.38
N LYS A 7 -13.35 6.19 6.11
CA LYS A 7 -13.87 4.96 5.53
C LYS A 7 -12.82 3.89 5.70
N VAL A 8 -13.21 2.72 6.21
CA VAL A 8 -12.31 1.60 6.47
C VAL A 8 -12.88 0.36 5.78
N ALA A 9 -12.05 -0.33 5.02
CA ALA A 9 -12.38 -1.58 4.35
C ALA A 9 -12.00 -2.76 5.27
N PHE A 10 -13.00 -3.41 5.87
CA PHE A 10 -12.85 -4.53 6.79
C PHE A 10 -13.00 -5.88 6.11
N CYS A 11 -12.28 -6.86 6.62
CA CYS A 11 -12.44 -8.26 6.31
C CYS A 11 -13.61 -8.87 7.05
N THR A 12 -14.56 -9.45 6.32
CA THR A 12 -15.70 -10.14 6.93
C THR A 12 -15.30 -11.46 7.60
N GLU A 13 -14.14 -12.03 7.25
CA GLU A 13 -13.65 -13.30 7.80
C GLU A 13 -12.82 -13.09 9.08
N CYS A 14 -11.74 -12.31 9.00
CA CYS A 14 -10.80 -12.14 10.11
C CYS A 14 -11.03 -10.86 10.93
N LYS A 15 -11.99 -10.02 10.53
CA LYS A 15 -12.35 -8.73 11.16
C LYS A 15 -11.25 -7.66 11.16
N GLY A 16 -10.07 -7.94 10.63
CA GLY A 16 -9.03 -6.94 10.39
C GLY A 16 -9.36 -6.07 9.17
N TYR A 17 -8.62 -4.98 8.97
CA TYR A 17 -8.82 -4.07 7.83
C TYR A 17 -7.65 -4.09 6.84
N TYR A 18 -7.90 -3.65 5.61
CA TYR A 18 -6.90 -3.65 4.52
C TYR A 18 -6.47 -2.24 4.12
N ALA A 19 -7.42 -1.32 4.14
CA ALA A 19 -7.21 0.05 3.72
C ALA A 19 -8.21 0.96 4.44
N ALA A 20 -7.79 2.19 4.66
CA ALA A 20 -8.61 3.27 5.16
C ALA A 20 -8.33 4.55 4.38
N THR A 21 -9.31 5.45 4.33
CA THR A 21 -9.22 6.74 3.64
C THR A 21 -10.10 7.75 4.37
N PRO A 22 -9.81 9.06 4.32
CA PRO A 22 -10.74 10.08 4.78
C PRO A 22 -12.14 9.92 4.17
N ALA A 23 -13.20 10.07 4.97
CA ALA A 23 -14.56 9.91 4.46
C ALA A 23 -14.93 11.01 3.46
N LYS A 24 -14.40 12.21 3.70
CA LYS A 24 -14.55 13.43 2.91
C LYS A 24 -13.19 13.84 2.35
N LYS A 25 -13.18 14.37 1.12
CA LYS A 25 -11.94 14.78 0.44
C LYS A 25 -11.34 16.05 1.06
N GLU A 26 -12.19 16.88 1.65
CA GLU A 26 -11.81 18.12 2.32
C GLU A 26 -10.92 17.82 3.55
N ASP A 27 -11.14 16.66 4.20
CA ASP A 27 -10.41 16.23 5.38
C ASP A 27 -8.99 15.71 5.06
N CYS A 28 -8.64 15.49 3.78
CA CYS A 28 -7.32 14.99 3.38
C CYS A 28 -6.16 15.90 3.80
N ASN A 29 -6.42 17.20 3.94
CA ASN A 29 -5.41 18.18 4.37
C ASN A 29 -5.45 18.45 5.89
N HIS A 30 -6.29 17.72 6.63
CA HIS A 30 -6.37 17.90 8.08
C HIS A 30 -5.09 17.38 8.75
N PRO A 31 -4.48 18.11 9.70
CA PRO A 31 -3.23 17.69 10.34
C PRO A 31 -3.24 16.27 10.90
N GLU A 32 -4.33 15.88 11.60
CA GLU A 32 -4.47 14.51 12.13
C GLU A 32 -4.53 13.42 11.04
N ILE A 33 -5.08 13.74 9.87
CA ILE A 33 -5.15 12.80 8.74
C ILE A 33 -3.78 12.65 8.09
N ILE A 34 -3.06 13.77 7.94
CA ILE A 34 -1.70 13.78 7.39
C ILE A 34 -0.75 13.02 8.33
N ASP A 35 -0.84 13.25 9.63
CA ASP A 35 -0.04 12.55 10.64
C ASP A 35 -0.32 11.04 10.61
N HIS A 36 -1.60 10.65 10.61
CA HIS A 36 -2.01 9.25 10.51
C HIS A 36 -1.54 8.59 9.21
N TYR A 37 -1.57 9.33 8.10
CA TYR A 37 -1.01 8.86 6.82
C TYR A 37 0.51 8.67 6.89
N PHE A 38 1.25 9.59 7.52
CA PHE A 38 2.70 9.42 7.68
C PHE A 38 3.07 8.25 8.60
N TYR A 39 2.21 7.92 9.57
CA TYR A 39 2.45 6.81 10.47
C TYR A 39 2.15 5.44 9.84
N HIS A 40 1.05 5.29 9.09
CA HIS A 40 0.67 3.99 8.52
C HIS A 40 0.97 3.84 7.03
N GLY A 41 0.77 4.89 6.25
CA GLY A 41 0.95 4.89 4.80
C GLY A 41 0.12 3.84 4.05
N GLU A 42 0.40 3.71 2.76
CA GLU A 42 -0.22 2.66 1.94
C GLU A 42 0.36 1.27 2.30
N PRO A 43 -0.45 0.20 2.26
CA PRO A 43 -1.84 0.15 1.81
C PRO A 43 -2.88 0.51 2.89
N TYR A 44 -2.47 0.59 4.15
CA TYR A 44 -3.37 0.63 5.30
C TYR A 44 -4.11 1.95 5.46
N PHE A 45 -3.51 3.06 5.04
CA PHE A 45 -4.14 4.36 4.98
C PHE A 45 -3.72 5.11 3.72
N THR A 46 -4.68 5.51 2.89
CA THR A 46 -4.41 6.22 1.63
C THR A 46 -5.19 7.53 1.59
N LEU A 47 -4.55 8.56 1.04
CA LEU A 47 -5.21 9.83 0.72
C LEU A 47 -5.82 9.79 -0.70
N ASN A 48 -5.52 8.75 -1.48
CA ASN A 48 -6.01 8.57 -2.83
C ASN A 48 -7.25 7.67 -2.83
N GLN A 49 -8.42 8.30 -3.09
CA GLN A 49 -9.70 7.60 -3.15
C GLN A 49 -9.70 6.44 -4.16
N ARG A 50 -8.95 6.56 -5.26
CA ARG A 50 -8.86 5.52 -6.30
C ARG A 50 -8.12 4.27 -5.80
N SER A 51 -7.06 4.45 -5.02
CA SER A 51 -6.33 3.36 -4.37
C SER A 51 -7.23 2.64 -3.35
N PHE A 52 -8.00 3.41 -2.58
CA PHE A 52 -8.98 2.83 -1.64
C PHE A 52 -10.04 2.01 -2.37
N GLU A 53 -10.63 2.55 -3.44
CA GLU A 53 -11.65 1.84 -4.23
C GLU A 53 -11.15 0.53 -4.81
N ALA A 54 -9.89 0.43 -5.23
CA ALA A 54 -9.30 -0.83 -5.66
C ALA A 54 -9.30 -1.88 -4.55
N ASN A 55 -8.98 -1.50 -3.31
CA ASN A 55 -9.00 -2.39 -2.14
C ASN A 55 -10.43 -2.82 -1.76
N THR A 56 -11.45 -1.99 -2.02
CA THR A 56 -12.85 -2.38 -1.78
C THR A 56 -13.36 -3.46 -2.74
N GLN A 57 -12.64 -3.75 -3.83
CA GLN A 57 -12.99 -4.80 -4.80
C GLN A 57 -12.43 -6.18 -4.42
N LEU A 58 -11.69 -6.28 -3.31
CA LEU A 58 -11.22 -7.54 -2.76
C LEU A 58 -12.39 -8.35 -2.19
N SER A 59 -12.32 -9.67 -2.34
CA SER A 59 -13.33 -10.58 -1.77
C SER A 59 -13.53 -10.40 -0.27
N ASN A 60 -14.76 -10.61 0.19
CA ASN A 60 -15.09 -10.61 1.62
C ASN A 60 -14.67 -9.29 2.31
N THR A 61 -15.01 -8.17 1.67
CA THR A 61 -14.72 -6.80 2.13
C THR A 61 -16.00 -6.04 2.42
N GLU A 62 -16.06 -5.41 3.59
CA GLU A 62 -17.16 -4.54 4.02
C GLU A 62 -16.61 -3.15 4.35
N VAL A 63 -17.16 -2.11 3.72
CA VAL A 63 -16.75 -0.72 4.00
C VAL A 63 -17.61 -0.14 5.11
N ARG A 64 -16.96 0.36 6.16
CA ARG A 64 -17.62 1.05 7.27
C ARG A 64 -17.04 2.43 7.45
N ILE A 65 -17.88 3.38 7.90
CA ILE A 65 -17.44 4.72 8.28
C ILE A 65 -17.31 4.77 9.79
N LEU A 66 -16.14 5.18 10.27
CA LEU A 66 -15.80 5.28 11.68
C LEU A 66 -15.19 6.64 11.96
N LYS A 67 -15.15 7.05 13.24
CA LYS A 67 -14.35 8.21 13.64
C LYS A 67 -12.87 7.86 13.56
N LEU A 68 -12.03 8.85 13.26
CA LEU A 68 -10.58 8.68 13.21
C LEU A 68 -10.03 8.11 14.53
N SER A 69 -10.50 8.63 15.67
CA SER A 69 -10.12 8.16 17.01
C SER A 69 -10.38 6.67 17.23
N ASP A 70 -11.52 6.17 16.72
CA ASP A 70 -11.96 4.79 16.92
C ASP A 70 -11.16 3.84 16.02
N HIS A 71 -10.79 4.33 14.83
CA HIS A 71 -9.88 3.63 13.92
C HIS A 71 -8.46 3.55 14.51
N GLN A 72 -7.92 4.66 15.04
CA GLN A 72 -6.61 4.71 15.70
C GLN A 72 -6.50 3.72 16.87
N ALA A 73 -7.57 3.54 17.64
CA ALA A 73 -7.58 2.56 18.73
C ALA A 73 -7.42 1.09 18.25
N ASN A 74 -7.66 0.82 16.97
CA ASN A 74 -7.63 -0.53 16.38
C ASN A 74 -6.77 -0.58 15.11
N ASP A 75 -5.86 0.38 14.94
CA ASP A 75 -5.02 0.55 13.76
C ASP A 75 -4.04 -0.62 13.54
N HIS A 76 -3.74 -1.40 14.57
CA HIS A 76 -2.91 -2.60 14.46
C HIS A 76 -3.66 -3.83 13.90
N GLN A 77 -4.99 -3.78 13.79
CA GLN A 77 -5.81 -4.93 13.38
C GLN A 77 -5.85 -5.09 11.87
N HIS A 78 -4.69 -5.34 11.26
CA HIS A 78 -4.59 -5.57 9.82
C HIS A 78 -5.08 -6.97 9.41
N CYS A 79 -5.68 -7.08 8.23
CA CYS A 79 -6.01 -8.37 7.65
C CYS A 79 -4.82 -8.96 6.88
N ASN A 80 -4.53 -10.25 7.14
CA ASN A 80 -3.48 -11.03 6.46
C ASN A 80 -4.06 -12.19 5.63
N CYS A 81 -5.35 -12.17 5.31
CA CYS A 81 -5.98 -13.21 4.50
C CYS A 81 -5.47 -13.15 3.06
N VAL A 82 -5.22 -14.31 2.46
CA VAL A 82 -4.97 -14.41 1.01
C VAL A 82 -6.29 -14.15 0.29
N LYS A 83 -6.37 -13.06 -0.47
CA LYS A 83 -7.61 -12.64 -1.14
C LYS A 83 -7.43 -12.50 -2.63
N THR A 84 -8.44 -12.95 -3.35
CA THR A 84 -8.60 -12.75 -4.78
C THR A 84 -9.48 -11.52 -5.03
N ILE A 85 -9.20 -10.81 -6.11
CA ILE A 85 -10.04 -9.71 -6.60
C ILE A 85 -11.39 -10.31 -6.99
N GLU A 86 -12.49 -9.82 -6.40
CA GLU A 86 -13.82 -10.18 -6.88
C GLU A 86 -14.03 -9.51 -8.23
N GLN A 87 -14.00 -10.29 -9.30
CA GLN A 87 -14.52 -9.85 -10.59
C GLN A 87 -16.01 -9.57 -10.39
N ARG A 88 -16.38 -8.29 -10.23
CA ARG A 88 -17.78 -7.86 -10.31
C ARG A 88 -18.33 -8.46 -11.60
N LYS A 89 -19.40 -9.25 -11.50
CA LYS A 89 -20.16 -9.73 -12.66
C LYS A 89 -20.71 -8.49 -13.39
N THR A 90 -19.94 -7.95 -14.33
CA THR A 90 -20.46 -7.03 -15.32
C THR A 90 -21.58 -7.78 -16.03
N VAL A 91 -22.80 -7.28 -15.94
CA VAL A 91 -23.89 -7.69 -16.82
C VAL A 91 -23.45 -7.32 -18.23
N THR A 92 -22.91 -8.29 -18.96
CA THR A 92 -22.38 -8.08 -20.31
C THR A 92 -23.55 -7.88 -21.26
N LEU A 93 -23.88 -6.62 -21.57
CA LEU A 93 -24.49 -6.32 -22.87
C LEU A 93 -23.41 -6.61 -23.92
N LYS A 94 -23.67 -7.63 -24.74
CA LYS A 94 -22.77 -8.10 -25.80
C LYS A 94 -22.26 -6.93 -26.63
N SER A 95 -20.95 -6.69 -26.58
CA SER A 95 -20.21 -6.10 -27.69
C SER A 95 -18.81 -6.75 -27.73
N GLU A 96 -18.30 -6.86 -28.95
CA GLU A 96 -17.29 -7.77 -29.48
C GLU A 96 -15.93 -7.84 -28.74
N PRO A 97 -15.16 -8.93 -28.93
CA PRO A 97 -13.94 -9.17 -28.18
C PRO A 97 -12.82 -8.24 -28.69
N LYS A 98 -12.34 -7.34 -27.82
CA LYS A 98 -11.01 -6.75 -27.96
C LYS A 98 -10.06 -7.50 -27.04
N GLU A 99 -8.98 -8.01 -27.60
CA GLU A 99 -7.90 -8.65 -26.87
C GLU A 99 -7.34 -7.69 -25.81
N HIS A 100 -7.48 -8.06 -24.55
CA HIS A 100 -6.88 -7.33 -23.44
C HIS A 100 -5.44 -7.80 -23.26
N LYS A 101 -4.51 -6.91 -23.60
CA LYS A 101 -3.10 -7.02 -23.25
C LYS A 101 -2.99 -6.90 -21.73
N LEU A 102 -2.59 -7.98 -21.06
CA LEU A 102 -2.25 -8.01 -19.65
C LEU A 102 -1.05 -7.07 -19.44
N ILE A 103 -1.27 -5.92 -18.79
CA ILE A 103 -0.18 -5.05 -18.33
C ILE A 103 0.10 -5.46 -16.89
N THR A 104 1.09 -6.33 -16.73
CA THR A 104 1.73 -6.61 -15.45
C THR A 104 2.45 -5.35 -14.99
N SER A 105 1.83 -4.58 -14.09
CA SER A 105 2.42 -3.35 -13.52
C SER A 105 3.13 -3.58 -12.18
N THR A 106 3.24 -4.84 -11.73
CA THR A 106 3.88 -5.19 -10.45
C THR A 106 5.39 -5.38 -10.58
N GLU A 107 5.87 -5.82 -11.75
CA GLU A 107 7.30 -6.12 -11.97
C GLU A 107 8.20 -4.88 -11.99
N ASN A 108 7.67 -3.71 -12.39
CA ASN A 108 8.48 -2.49 -12.48
C ASN A 108 8.78 -1.87 -11.11
N SER A 109 7.85 -2.00 -10.13
CA SER A 109 8.03 -1.41 -8.80
C SER A 109 9.14 -2.14 -8.03
N GLU A 110 9.16 -3.48 -8.07
CA GLU A 110 10.20 -4.28 -7.40
C GLU A 110 11.59 -3.95 -7.98
N MET A 111 11.68 -3.82 -9.31
CA MET A 111 12.92 -3.52 -10.03
C MET A 111 13.49 -2.13 -9.71
N GLU A 112 12.64 -1.10 -9.56
CA GLU A 112 13.08 0.25 -9.17
C GLU A 112 13.57 0.30 -7.70
N THR A 113 12.91 -0.43 -6.80
CA THR A 113 13.37 -0.53 -5.40
C THR A 113 14.73 -1.20 -5.30
N ASP A 114 14.96 -2.27 -6.06
CA ASP A 114 16.23 -2.99 -6.08
C ASP A 114 17.39 -2.12 -6.59
N VAL A 115 17.14 -1.29 -7.61
CA VAL A 115 18.16 -0.35 -8.12
C VAL A 115 18.50 0.70 -7.06
N TYR A 116 17.50 1.26 -6.37
CA TYR A 116 17.72 2.25 -5.32
C TYR A 116 18.61 1.71 -4.18
N PHE A 117 18.32 0.51 -3.67
CA PHE A 117 19.13 -0.09 -2.59
C PHE A 117 20.52 -0.50 -3.08
N THR A 118 20.65 -0.91 -4.34
CA THR A 118 21.94 -1.24 -4.97
C THR A 118 22.84 -0.01 -5.06
N ASP A 119 22.32 1.12 -5.56
CA ASP A 119 23.08 2.37 -5.66
C ASP A 119 23.47 2.91 -4.29
N LEU A 120 22.58 2.79 -3.29
CA LEU A 120 22.88 3.18 -1.91
C LEU A 120 24.02 2.33 -1.33
N TYR A 121 24.01 1.02 -1.56
CA TYR A 121 25.05 0.09 -1.11
C TYR A 121 26.41 0.39 -1.77
N TYR A 122 26.43 0.63 -3.08
CA TYR A 122 27.66 1.02 -3.78
C TYR A 122 28.19 2.36 -3.30
N THR A 123 27.31 3.34 -3.11
CA THR A 123 27.69 4.66 -2.59
C THR A 123 28.29 4.52 -1.20
N TYR A 124 27.61 3.83 -0.29
CA TYR A 124 28.09 3.59 1.06
C TYR A 124 29.47 2.91 1.07
N ASN A 125 29.67 1.85 0.28
CA ASN A 125 30.94 1.14 0.24
C ASN A 125 32.08 1.93 -0.41
N ASN A 126 31.78 2.78 -1.40
CA ASN A 126 32.78 3.66 -1.99
C ASN A 126 33.21 4.78 -1.02
N PHE A 127 32.29 5.32 -0.22
CA PHE A 127 32.60 6.40 0.73
C PHE A 127 33.16 5.89 2.07
N HIS A 128 32.74 4.72 2.54
CA HIS A 128 33.14 4.15 3.83
C HIS A 128 34.16 3.01 3.72
N GLY A 129 34.62 2.69 2.51
CA GLY A 129 35.84 1.96 2.29
C GLY A 129 35.93 0.63 3.02
N ILE A 130 34.94 -0.26 2.87
CA ILE A 130 35.14 -1.69 3.15
C ILE A 130 35.94 -2.29 1.99
N ASN A 131 37.11 -1.71 1.71
CA ASN A 131 38.14 -2.32 0.91
C ASN A 131 38.80 -3.35 1.84
N THR A 132 38.29 -4.58 1.81
CA THR A 132 39.06 -5.73 2.27
C THR A 132 40.35 -5.72 1.46
N GLN A 133 41.45 -5.32 2.11
CA GLN A 133 42.80 -5.55 1.60
C GLN A 133 43.02 -7.07 1.54
N VAL A 134 42.58 -7.70 0.46
CA VAL A 134 42.99 -9.04 0.09
C VAL A 134 44.17 -8.90 -0.87
N GLY A 135 45.36 -9.20 -0.35
CA GLY A 135 46.45 -9.77 -1.13
C GLY A 135 47.45 -8.80 -1.74
N ARG A 136 48.49 -8.47 -0.97
CA ARG A 136 49.86 -8.30 -1.52
C ARG A 136 50.91 -8.68 -0.48
N SER A 137 50.98 -9.98 -0.17
CA SER A 137 52.24 -10.59 0.28
C SER A 137 52.96 -11.13 -0.96
N ALA A 138 53.79 -10.31 -1.58
CA ALA A 138 54.80 -10.79 -2.52
C ALA A 138 55.98 -11.32 -1.69
N SER A 139 56.12 -12.65 -1.67
CA SER A 139 57.32 -13.35 -1.22
C SER A 139 57.98 -13.97 -2.45
N ALA A 140 59.12 -13.43 -2.86
CA ALA A 140 60.26 -14.05 -3.55
C ALA A 140 61.16 -12.92 -4.07
#